data_AF-A0A958JXS0-F1
#
_entry.id   AF-A0A958JXS0-F1
#
_cell.length_a   1.000
_cell.length_b   1.000
_cell.length_c   1.000
_cell.angle_alpha   90.00
_cell.angle_beta   90.00
_cell.angle_gamma   90.00
#
_symmetry.space_group_name_H-M   'P 1'
#
loop_
_entity.id
_entity.type
_entity.pdbx_description
1 polymer ?
#
loop_
_entity_poly.entity_id
_entity_poly.type
_entity_poly.pdbx_seq_one_letter_code
_entity_poly.pdbx_strand_id
1 'polypeptide(L)'
;MSENGSSQGPLWEVFTQEKLGAPHEHAGSVHAPDAEMALQNARDVYSRRNEACSIWVVPSDAITATASADQDAFFDPSDDKIYRFPQHYHTPRGVKDL
;
A
#
# COMPACT_ATOMS: atom_id res chain seq x y z
N MET A 1 -12.28 -24.39 9.65
CA MET A 1 -11.54 -23.69 8.58
C MET A 1 -10.07 -23.99 8.81
N SER A 2 -9.42 -24.58 7.82
CA SER A 2 -8.23 -25.42 8.00
C SER A 2 -7.01 -24.63 8.47
N GLU A 3 -6.49 -25.01 9.64
CA GLU A 3 -5.13 -24.67 10.09
C GLU A 3 -4.13 -25.49 9.26
N ASN A 4 -3.61 -24.90 8.18
CA ASN A 4 -2.40 -25.41 7.55
C ASN A 4 -1.20 -24.89 8.36
N GLY A 5 -0.82 -25.62 9.40
CA GLY A 5 0.44 -25.42 10.12
C GLY A 5 1.63 -25.79 9.24
N SER A 6 1.95 -24.94 8.27
CA SER A 6 3.11 -25.13 7.39
C SER A 6 4.38 -24.72 8.12
N SER A 7 5.33 -25.65 8.23
CA SER A 7 6.69 -25.48 8.77
C SER A 7 7.59 -24.52 7.98
N GLN A 8 7.02 -23.52 7.32
CA GLN A 8 7.64 -22.73 6.24
C GLN A 8 8.14 -21.35 6.71
N GLY A 9 7.92 -20.98 7.98
CA GLY A 9 8.29 -19.66 8.54
C GLY A 9 7.15 -18.63 8.48
N PRO A 10 7.37 -17.38 8.91
CA PRO A 10 6.38 -16.31 8.81
C PRO A 10 6.04 -15.95 7.35
N LEU A 11 4.86 -15.35 7.15
CA LEU A 11 4.36 -14.88 5.87
C LEU A 11 4.90 -13.47 5.54
N TRP A 12 5.27 -13.28 4.29
CA TRP A 12 5.78 -12.02 3.74
C TRP A 12 4.99 -11.64 2.49
N GLU A 13 4.55 -10.38 2.42
CA GLU A 13 3.98 -9.80 1.21
C GLU A 13 5.09 -9.29 0.28
N VAL A 14 4.96 -9.60 -1.00
CA VAL A 14 5.93 -9.29 -2.05
C VAL A 14 5.38 -8.22 -2.97
N PHE A 15 6.18 -7.19 -3.21
CA PHE A 15 5.87 -6.15 -4.18
C PHE A 15 6.98 -6.06 -5.22
N THR A 16 6.61 -5.97 -6.50
CA THR A 16 7.55 -5.91 -7.63
C THR A 16 7.37 -4.62 -8.41
N GLN A 17 8.48 -4.10 -8.93
CA GLN A 17 8.50 -2.95 -9.83
C GLN A 17 8.99 -3.41 -11.20
N GLU A 18 8.18 -3.25 -12.25
CA GLU A 18 8.55 -3.71 -13.59
C GLU A 18 9.64 -2.83 -14.25
N LYS A 19 9.61 -1.52 -14.01
CA LYS A 19 10.52 -0.55 -14.64
C LYS A 19 10.94 0.51 -13.64
N LEU A 20 12.15 1.04 -13.80
CA LEU A 20 12.66 2.10 -12.94
C LEU A 20 11.69 3.29 -12.92
N GLY A 21 11.20 3.64 -11.74
CA GLY A 21 10.27 4.75 -11.53
C GLY A 21 8.78 4.38 -11.64
N ALA A 22 8.43 3.14 -11.99
CA ALA A 22 7.07 2.61 -11.85
C ALA A 22 6.73 2.41 -10.36
N PRO A 23 5.46 2.37 -9.96
CA PRO A 23 5.11 1.94 -8.61
C PRO A 23 5.49 0.48 -8.36
N HIS A 24 5.74 0.14 -7.10
CA HIS A 24 5.77 -1.25 -6.65
C HIS A 24 4.33 -1.75 -6.52
N GLU A 25 4.02 -2.85 -7.20
CA GLU A 25 2.71 -3.49 -7.19
C GLU A 25 2.77 -4.82 -6.42
N HIS A 26 1.71 -5.17 -5.71
CA HIS A 26 1.64 -6.42 -4.97
C HIS A 26 1.59 -7.61 -5.94
N ALA A 27 2.57 -8.50 -5.83
CA ALA A 27 2.68 -9.68 -6.68
C ALA A 27 2.14 -10.95 -6.01
N GLY A 28 2.15 -10.98 -4.67
CA GLY A 28 1.68 -12.10 -3.88
C GLY A 28 2.48 -12.25 -2.58
N SER A 29 2.56 -13.47 -2.05
CA SER A 29 3.14 -13.74 -0.74
C SER A 29 4.07 -14.95 -0.73
N VAL A 30 5.10 -14.94 0.12
CA VAL A 30 6.02 -16.06 0.36
C VAL A 30 6.16 -16.36 1.85
N HIS A 31 6.52 -17.59 2.19
CA HIS A 31 6.95 -17.93 3.55
C HIS A 31 8.47 -17.97 3.61
N ALA A 32 9.05 -17.39 4.66
CA ALA A 32 10.49 -17.37 4.87
C ALA A 32 10.83 -17.05 6.34
N PRO A 33 11.94 -17.57 6.89
CA PRO A 33 12.36 -17.31 8.27
C PRO A 33 12.79 -15.85 8.52
N ASP A 34 13.30 -15.17 7.50
CA ASP A 34 13.83 -13.80 7.57
C ASP A 34 13.69 -13.08 6.22
N ALA A 35 14.01 -11.78 6.20
CA ALA A 35 13.86 -10.93 5.03
C ALA A 35 14.79 -11.32 3.87
N GLU A 36 15.98 -11.86 4.15
CA GLU A 36 16.95 -12.23 3.12
C GLU A 36 16.45 -13.46 2.36
N MET A 37 15.98 -14.48 3.09
CA MET A 37 15.37 -15.65 2.50
C MET A 37 14.04 -15.30 1.80
N ALA A 38 13.26 -14.35 2.34
CA ALA A 38 12.05 -13.85 1.69
C ALA A 38 12.36 -13.22 0.32
N LEU A 39 13.41 -12.38 0.23
CA LEU A 39 13.86 -11.78 -1.04
C LEU A 39 14.29 -12.84 -2.05
N GLN A 40 15.04 -13.86 -1.62
CA GLN A 40 15.48 -14.93 -2.51
C GLN A 40 14.29 -15.74 -3.05
N ASN A 41 13.36 -16.13 -2.16
CA ASN A 41 12.14 -16.83 -2.54
C ASN A 41 11.27 -15.98 -3.48
N ALA A 42 11.11 -14.69 -3.17
CA ALA A 42 10.36 -13.76 -3.99
C ALA A 42 10.97 -13.59 -5.39
N ARG A 43 12.29 -13.51 -5.49
CA ARG A 43 13.01 -13.47 -6.77
C ARG A 43 12.71 -14.70 -7.61
N ASP A 44 12.83 -15.90 -7.05
CA ASP A 44 12.68 -17.16 -7.80
C ASP A 44 11.25 -17.38 -8.32
N VAL A 45 10.26 -16.87 -7.58
CA VAL A 45 8.84 -16.98 -7.92
C VAL A 45 8.39 -15.85 -8.86
N TYR A 46 8.71 -14.59 -8.54
CA TYR A 46 8.10 -13.42 -9.16
C TYR A 46 9.00 -12.67 -10.16
N SER A 47 10.30 -12.95 -10.23
CA SER A 47 11.21 -12.25 -11.17
C SER A 47 11.47 -13.01 -12.48
N ARG A 48 10.67 -14.03 -12.81
CA ARG A 48 10.88 -14.84 -14.02
C ARG A 48 10.81 -13.93 -15.25
N ARG A 49 11.77 -14.12 -16.18
CA ARG A 49 11.96 -13.33 -17.41
C ARG A 49 12.53 -11.92 -17.25
N ASN A 50 13.11 -11.59 -16.08
CA ASN A 50 13.82 -10.33 -15.88
C ASN A 50 12.92 -9.08 -15.98
N GLU A 51 11.61 -9.26 -15.79
CA GLU A 51 10.62 -8.17 -15.86
C GLU A 51 10.60 -7.35 -14.57
N ALA A 52 11.02 -7.88 -13.42
CA ALA A 52 11.10 -7.13 -12.17
C ALA A 52 12.50 -6.50 -11.98
N CYS A 53 12.56 -5.16 -11.95
CA CYS A 53 13.78 -4.38 -11.70
C CYS A 53 14.02 -4.06 -10.22
N SER A 54 12.98 -4.16 -9.37
CA SER A 54 13.08 -4.02 -7.91
C SER A 54 12.04 -4.90 -7.21
N ILE A 55 12.38 -5.40 -6.02
CA ILE A 55 11.51 -6.24 -5.19
C ILE A 55 11.53 -5.71 -3.76
N TRP A 56 10.36 -5.53 -3.16
CA TRP A 56 10.19 -5.32 -1.73
C TRP A 56 9.54 -6.53 -1.11
N VAL A 57 9.97 -6.86 0.11
CA VAL A 57 9.30 -7.84 0.97
C VAL A 57 8.96 -7.16 2.28
N VAL A 58 7.76 -7.42 2.78
CA VAL A 58 7.26 -6.84 4.03
C VAL A 58 6.64 -7.97 4.84
N PRO A 59 6.97 -8.11 6.14
CA PRO A 59 6.27 -9.05 7.01
C PRO A 59 4.75 -8.78 6.96
N SER A 60 3.93 -9.82 6.77
CA SER A 60 2.47 -9.61 6.66
C SER A 60 1.88 -9.00 7.95
N ASP A 61 2.50 -9.23 9.11
CA ASP A 61 2.10 -8.65 10.40
C ASP A 61 2.44 -7.16 10.54
N ALA A 62 3.31 -6.61 9.69
CA ALA A 62 3.64 -5.19 9.65
C ALA A 62 2.63 -4.37 8.82
N ILE A 63 1.73 -5.03 8.08
CA ILE A 63 0.72 -4.38 7.24
C ILE A 63 -0.57 -4.21 8.04
N THR A 64 -1.02 -2.97 8.18
CA THR A 64 -2.33 -2.64 8.76
C THR A 64 -3.31 -2.30 7.65
N ALA A 65 -4.43 -3.00 7.60
CA ALA A 65 -5.49 -2.79 6.62
C ALA A 65 -6.79 -2.37 7.31
N THR A 66 -7.58 -1.54 6.62
CA THR A 66 -8.98 -1.28 7.01
C THR A 66 -9.86 -2.48 6.63
N ALA A 67 -10.99 -2.67 7.32
CA ALA A 67 -11.97 -3.64 6.87
C ALA A 67 -12.80 -3.04 5.72
N SER A 68 -13.28 -3.88 4.79
CA SER A 68 -14.16 -3.41 3.71
C SER A 68 -15.44 -2.75 4.24
N ALA A 69 -15.91 -3.15 5.43
CA ALA A 69 -17.05 -2.54 6.10
C ALA A 69 -16.78 -1.10 6.58
N ASP A 70 -15.50 -0.72 6.73
CA ASP A 70 -15.11 0.61 7.20
C ASP A 70 -14.96 1.61 6.04
N GLN A 71 -15.16 1.18 4.79
CA GLN A 71 -14.94 2.01 3.60
C GLN A 71 -15.71 3.34 3.69
N ASP A 72 -17.00 3.28 3.98
CA ASP A 72 -17.84 4.48 4.03
C ASP A 72 -17.33 5.44 5.13
N ALA A 73 -17.06 4.95 6.34
CA ALA A 73 -16.57 5.79 7.43
C ALA A 73 -15.18 6.43 7.18
N PHE A 74 -14.27 5.71 6.51
CA PHE A 74 -12.92 6.21 6.25
C PHE A 74 -12.83 7.14 5.04
N PHE A 75 -13.67 6.97 4.01
CA PHE A 75 -13.55 7.68 2.74
C PHE A 75 -14.64 8.73 2.48
N ASP A 76 -15.84 8.61 3.06
CA ASP A 76 -16.95 9.58 2.94
C ASP A 76 -16.58 11.04 3.33
N PRO A 77 -15.73 11.30 4.36
CA PRO A 77 -15.30 12.66 4.69
C PRO A 77 -14.48 13.36 3.59
N SER A 78 -14.04 12.64 2.55
CA SER A 78 -13.35 13.22 1.39
C SER A 78 -14.31 13.66 0.29
N ASP A 79 -15.50 13.05 0.19
CA ASP A 79 -16.49 13.36 -0.85
C ASP A 79 -17.29 14.64 -0.54
N ASP A 80 -17.46 14.99 0.74
CA ASP A 80 -18.22 16.20 1.15
C ASP A 80 -17.35 17.48 1.21
N LYS A 81 -16.07 17.40 0.81
CA LYS A 81 -15.20 18.58 0.74
C LYS A 81 -15.38 19.33 -0.57
N ILE A 82 -16.45 20.13 -0.64
CA ILE A 82 -16.62 21.14 -1.69
C ILE A 82 -15.40 22.07 -1.66
N TYR A 83 -14.67 22.14 -2.77
CA TYR A 83 -13.56 23.07 -2.96
C TYR A 83 -14.01 24.50 -2.62
N ARG A 84 -13.40 25.12 -1.60
CA ARG A 84 -13.73 26.49 -1.20
C ARG A 84 -12.96 27.46 -2.10
N PHE A 85 -13.67 28.07 -3.05
CA PHE A 85 -13.11 29.20 -3.80
C PHE A 85 -12.82 30.39 -2.85
N PRO A 86 -11.82 31.23 -3.14
CA PRO A 86 -11.48 32.40 -2.32
C PRO A 86 -12.67 33.32 -1.98
N GLN A 87 -13.68 33.35 -2.86
CA GLN A 87 -14.94 34.07 -2.69
C GLN A 87 -15.87 33.53 -1.59
N HIS A 88 -15.63 32.32 -1.09
CA HIS A 88 -16.40 31.70 0.01
C HIS A 88 -15.88 32.10 1.41
N TYR A 89 -14.78 32.84 1.50
CA TYR A 89 -14.34 33.41 2.76
C TYR A 89 -15.14 34.68 3.05
N HIS A 90 -15.70 34.75 4.26
CA HIS A 90 -16.33 35.97 4.73
C HIS A 90 -15.24 37.01 5.00
N THR A 91 -14.96 37.88 4.04
CA THR A 91 -14.06 39.01 4.26
C THR A 91 -14.71 39.92 5.31
N PRO A 92 -14.05 40.21 6.45
CA PRO A 92 -14.56 41.16 7.41
C PRO A 92 -14.77 42.52 6.74
N ARG A 93 -15.86 43.20 7.09
CA ARG A 93 -16.21 44.52 6.53
C ARG A 93 -15.16 45.53 6.99
N GLY A 94 -14.19 45.84 6.11
CA GLY A 94 -13.08 46.76 6.40
C GLY A 94 -11.86 46.63 5.46
N VAL A 95 -11.75 45.57 4.66
CA VAL A 95 -10.61 45.36 3.75
C VAL A 95 -10.94 45.86 2.33
N LYS A 96 -11.34 47.13 2.19
CA LYS A 96 -11.63 47.70 0.86
C LYS A 96 -10.75 48.88 0.45
N ASP A 97 -9.75 49.24 1.25
CA ASP A 97 -8.87 50.39 0.97
C ASP A 97 -7.40 50.07 1.37
N LEU A 98 -6.77 49.17 0.61
CA LEU A 98 -5.31 49.02 0.52
C LEU A 98 -4.92 48.84 -0.95
#